data_AF-A0A2K1ENS6-F1
#
_entry.id   AF-A0A2K1ENS6-F1
#
_cell.length_a   1.000
_cell.length_b   1.000
_cell.length_c   1.000
_cell.angle_alpha   90.00
_cell.angle_beta   90.00
_cell.angle_gamma   90.00
#
_symmetry.space_group_name_H-M   'P 1'
#
loop_
_entity.id
_entity.type
_entity.pdbx_description
1 polymer ?
#
loop_
_entity_poly.entity_id
_entity_poly.type
_entity_poly.pdbx_seq_one_letter_code
_entity_poly.pdbx_strand_id
1 'polypeptide(L)'
;MNKMRLEEVIESGDLKKAVKIIEEIGEKLDHTFTPILLRYLATTDSVLLRNVIAITLADLGDREAVLPLIDLLRNPKTKGNRGTLLYALEFFDVSTHVVALVDLLDDTFEASRQSYQLISTVQDKITKAQKDMCRQMIRRKLADYKNKYKRDFLLESLELFT
;
A
#
# COMPACT_ATOMS: atom_id res chain seq x y z
N MET A 1 11.14 -7.12 -24.33
CA MET A 1 12.04 -7.27 -23.16
C MET A 1 11.91 -8.71 -22.68
N ASN A 2 12.96 -9.37 -22.18
CA ASN A 2 12.81 -10.73 -21.60
C ASN A 2 12.86 -10.66 -20.06
N LYS A 3 12.07 -11.49 -19.37
CA LYS A 3 12.06 -11.66 -17.91
C LYS A 3 13.43 -11.98 -17.34
N MET A 4 14.18 -12.89 -17.99
CA MET A 4 15.53 -13.28 -17.58
C MET A 4 16.47 -12.06 -17.49
N ARG A 5 16.35 -11.13 -18.45
CA ARG A 5 17.13 -9.88 -18.44
C ARG A 5 16.77 -8.98 -17.25
N LEU A 6 15.51 -8.95 -16.81
CA LEU A 6 15.12 -8.18 -15.63
C LEU A 6 15.71 -8.80 -14.36
N GLU A 7 15.64 -10.13 -14.22
CA GLU A 7 16.20 -10.86 -13.08
C GLU A 7 17.71 -10.60 -12.94
N GLU A 8 18.47 -10.80 -14.02
CA GLU A 8 19.91 -10.56 -14.06
C GLU A 8 20.29 -9.12 -13.63
N VAL A 9 19.50 -8.13 -14.06
CA VAL A 9 19.75 -6.73 -13.73
C VAL A 9 19.42 -6.43 -12.27
N ILE A 10 18.36 -7.01 -11.72
CA ILE A 10 18.04 -6.88 -10.30
C ILE A 10 19.10 -7.57 -9.43
N GLU A 11 19.51 -8.78 -9.79
CA GLU A 11 20.47 -9.60 -9.04
C GLU A 11 21.88 -9.03 -9.07
N SER A 12 22.28 -8.38 -10.17
CA SER A 12 23.55 -7.64 -10.25
C SER A 12 23.56 -6.32 -9.47
N GLY A 13 22.41 -5.91 -8.91
CA GLY A 13 22.30 -4.69 -8.11
C GLY A 13 22.26 -3.39 -8.94
N ASP A 14 22.14 -3.47 -10.26
CA ASP A 14 22.00 -2.30 -11.14
C ASP A 14 20.57 -1.75 -11.07
N LEU A 15 20.24 -1.11 -9.94
CA LEU A 15 18.92 -0.57 -9.66
C LEU A 15 18.48 0.47 -10.70
N LYS A 16 19.40 1.26 -11.24
CA LYS A 16 19.07 2.28 -12.25
C LYS A 16 18.54 1.62 -13.53
N LYS A 17 19.20 0.55 -13.98
CA LYS A 17 18.75 -0.21 -15.14
C LYS A 17 17.50 -1.02 -14.85
N ALA A 18 17.37 -1.57 -13.63
CA ALA A 18 16.15 -2.27 -13.21
C ALA A 18 14.93 -1.34 -13.26
N VAL A 19 15.04 -0.14 -12.66
CA VAL A 19 13.99 0.89 -12.67
C VAL A 19 13.57 1.21 -14.10
N LYS A 20 14.52 1.50 -15.00
CA LYS A 20 14.21 1.79 -16.40
C LYS A 20 13.45 0.66 -17.09
N ILE A 21 13.85 -0.60 -16.85
CA ILE A 21 13.16 -1.76 -17.43
C ILE A 21 11.73 -1.87 -16.89
N ILE A 22 11.53 -1.62 -15.61
CA ILE A 22 10.22 -1.71 -14.95
C ILE A 22 9.29 -0.57 -15.40
N GLU A 23 9.81 0.65 -15.53
CA GLU A 23 9.07 1.79 -16.12
C GLU A 23 8.64 1.46 -17.56
N GLU A 24 9.54 0.95 -18.41
CA GLU A 24 9.20 0.53 -19.77
C GLU A 24 8.13 -0.59 -19.82
N ILE A 25 8.04 -1.44 -18.79
CA ILE A 25 6.99 -2.46 -18.66
C ILE A 25 5.64 -1.80 -18.38
N GLY A 26 5.59 -0.83 -17.46
CA GLY A 26 4.38 -0.06 -17.13
C GLY A 26 3.89 0.75 -18.32
N GLU A 27 4.77 1.49 -18.99
CA GLU A 27 4.44 2.28 -20.19
C GLU A 27 3.82 1.44 -21.31
N LYS A 28 4.25 0.18 -21.43
CA LYS A 28 3.76 -0.76 -22.47
C LYS A 28 2.58 -1.62 -22.02
N LEU A 29 2.19 -1.50 -20.75
CA LEU A 29 1.21 -2.37 -20.11
C LEU A 29 1.52 -3.87 -20.32
N ASP A 30 2.78 -4.26 -20.18
CA ASP A 30 3.23 -5.64 -20.42
C ASP A 30 2.92 -6.54 -19.21
N HIS A 31 1.68 -7.00 -19.14
CA HIS A 31 1.18 -7.91 -18.10
C HIS A 31 1.93 -9.25 -18.03
N THR A 32 2.74 -9.61 -19.04
CA THR A 32 3.53 -10.85 -18.95
C THR A 32 4.51 -10.78 -17.78
N PHE A 33 4.89 -9.59 -17.33
CA PHE A 33 5.81 -9.38 -16.21
C PHE A 33 5.14 -9.35 -14.83
N THR A 34 3.81 -9.39 -14.70
CA THR A 34 3.17 -9.36 -13.37
C THR A 34 3.76 -10.40 -12.39
N PRO A 35 3.92 -11.70 -12.75
CA PRO A 35 4.35 -12.70 -11.76
C PRO A 35 5.74 -12.41 -11.17
N ILE A 36 6.67 -11.90 -12.00
CA ILE A 36 8.02 -11.55 -11.55
C ILE A 36 8.01 -10.25 -10.73
N LEU A 37 7.19 -9.27 -11.12
CA LEU A 37 7.01 -8.03 -10.37
C LEU A 37 6.43 -8.30 -8.97
N LEU A 38 5.38 -9.12 -8.85
CA LEU A 38 4.80 -9.50 -7.55
C LEU A 38 5.83 -10.20 -6.65
N ARG A 39 6.62 -11.11 -7.23
CA ARG A 39 7.70 -11.79 -6.50
C ARG A 39 8.71 -10.79 -5.94
N TYR A 40 9.21 -9.87 -6.76
CA TYR A 40 10.19 -8.88 -6.30
C TYR A 40 9.59 -7.81 -5.39
N LEU A 41 8.31 -7.44 -5.55
CA LEU A 41 7.60 -6.58 -4.62
C LEU A 41 7.68 -7.16 -3.20
N ALA A 42 7.41 -8.46 -3.06
CA ALA A 42 7.42 -9.16 -1.79
C ALA A 42 8.84 -9.34 -1.23
N THR A 43 9.84 -9.64 -2.07
CA THR A 43 11.18 -10.06 -1.59
C THR A 43 12.22 -8.94 -1.52
N THR A 44 12.06 -7.83 -2.24
CA THR A 44 13.09 -6.78 -2.27
C THR A 44 13.21 -6.03 -0.93
N ASP A 45 14.46 -5.71 -0.57
CA ASP A 45 14.80 -4.79 0.52
C ASP A 45 15.03 -3.35 0.02
N SER A 46 15.22 -3.17 -1.29
CA SER A 46 15.41 -1.85 -1.89
C SER A 46 14.10 -1.07 -1.91
N VAL A 47 14.07 0.06 -1.19
CA VAL A 47 12.92 0.99 -1.17
C VAL A 47 12.63 1.49 -2.59
N LEU A 48 13.67 1.87 -3.34
CA LEU A 48 13.54 2.35 -4.72
C LEU A 48 12.91 1.29 -5.61
N LEU A 49 13.41 0.05 -5.55
CA LEU A 49 12.90 -1.04 -6.39
C LEU A 49 11.45 -1.40 -6.00
N ARG A 50 11.14 -1.44 -4.70
CA ARG A 50 9.77 -1.69 -4.23
C ARG A 50 8.79 -0.64 -4.73
N ASN A 51 9.19 0.63 -4.68
CA ASN A 51 8.33 1.75 -5.07
C ASN A 51 8.01 1.73 -6.57
N VAL A 52 9.02 1.54 -7.43
CA VAL A 52 8.77 1.45 -8.88
C VAL A 52 7.90 0.25 -9.23
N ILE A 53 8.14 -0.91 -8.59
CA ILE A 53 7.31 -2.11 -8.82
C ILE A 53 5.86 -1.87 -8.40
N ALA A 54 5.63 -1.24 -7.24
CA ALA A 54 4.28 -0.95 -6.75
C ALA A 54 3.51 -0.04 -7.71
N ILE A 55 4.16 1.01 -8.22
CA ILE A 55 3.56 1.93 -9.21
C ILE A 55 3.25 1.16 -10.50
N THR A 56 4.21 0.40 -11.03
CA THR A 56 4.01 -0.36 -12.27
C THR A 56 2.88 -1.38 -12.15
N LEU A 57 2.73 -2.07 -11.01
CA LEU A 57 1.61 -2.98 -10.78
C LEU A 57 0.25 -2.25 -10.74
N ALA A 58 0.22 -1.02 -10.22
CA ALA A 58 -0.96 -0.17 -10.26
C ALA A 58 -1.28 0.29 -11.69
N ASP A 59 -0.28 0.68 -12.48
CA ASP A 59 -0.44 1.05 -13.90
C ASP A 59 -0.96 -0.13 -14.72
N LEU A 60 -0.49 -1.34 -14.43
CA LEU A 60 -0.99 -2.59 -15.01
C LEU A 60 -2.41 -2.93 -14.54
N GLY A 61 -2.94 -2.31 -13.49
CA GLY A 61 -4.27 -2.62 -12.95
C GLY A 61 -4.41 -4.07 -12.46
N ASP A 62 -3.31 -4.72 -12.11
CA ASP A 62 -3.31 -6.13 -11.74
C ASP A 62 -3.83 -6.33 -10.32
N ARG A 63 -5.06 -6.85 -10.20
CA ARG A 63 -5.73 -7.02 -8.90
C ARG A 63 -5.03 -8.02 -8.00
N GLU A 64 -4.15 -8.89 -8.53
CA GLU A 64 -3.33 -9.78 -7.70
C GLU A 64 -2.30 -8.99 -6.88
N ALA A 65 -2.01 -7.73 -7.22
CA ALA A 65 -1.13 -6.85 -6.45
C ALA A 65 -1.74 -6.34 -5.15
N VAL A 66 -3.07 -6.35 -5.00
CA VAL A 66 -3.75 -5.75 -3.83
C VAL A 66 -3.29 -6.41 -2.53
N LEU A 67 -3.34 -7.74 -2.44
CA LEU A 67 -2.99 -8.44 -1.21
C LEU A 67 -1.49 -8.27 -0.85
N PRO A 68 -0.53 -8.47 -1.78
CA PRO A 68 0.89 -8.17 -1.54
C PRO A 68 1.17 -6.73 -1.08
N LEU A 69 0.49 -5.73 -1.66
CA LEU A 69 0.61 -4.33 -1.23
C LEU A 69 0.10 -4.14 0.21
N ILE A 70 -1.07 -4.72 0.53
CA ILE A 70 -1.66 -4.69 1.88
C ILE A 70 -0.74 -5.38 2.91
N ASP A 71 -0.17 -6.53 2.58
CA ASP A 71 0.75 -7.24 3.48
C ASP A 71 2.02 -6.43 3.75
N LEU A 72 2.54 -5.74 2.73
CA LEU A 72 3.69 -4.86 2.88
C LEU A 72 3.42 -3.65 3.78
N LEU A 73 2.20 -3.12 3.82
CA LEU A 73 1.83 -2.04 4.75
C LEU A 73 1.99 -2.45 6.22
N ARG A 74 1.80 -3.73 6.54
CA ARG A 74 1.98 -4.25 7.91
C ARG A 74 3.40 -4.70 8.20
N ASN A 75 4.21 -4.92 7.16
CA ASN A 75 5.57 -5.40 7.31
C ASN A 75 6.48 -4.34 7.99
N PRO A 76 7.29 -4.71 9.00
CA PRO A 76 8.26 -3.79 9.60
C PRO A 76 9.25 -3.16 8.60
N LYS A 77 9.61 -3.87 7.52
CA LYS A 77 10.57 -3.39 6.51
C LYS A 77 10.12 -2.13 5.75
N THR A 78 8.81 -1.84 5.79
CA THR A 78 8.23 -0.68 5.11
C THR A 78 8.00 0.49 6.05
N LYS A 79 8.28 0.36 7.35
CA LYS A 79 8.04 1.43 8.33
C LYS A 79 8.76 2.72 7.88
N GLY A 80 8.01 3.83 7.84
CA GLY A 80 8.50 5.12 7.35
C GLY A 80 8.57 5.26 5.82
N ASN A 81 8.26 4.22 5.05
CA ASN A 81 8.32 4.19 3.59
C ASN A 81 7.06 3.53 2.99
N ARG A 82 5.87 3.88 3.51
CA ARG A 82 4.58 3.28 3.11
C ARG A 82 3.80 4.11 2.10
N GLY A 83 4.19 5.38 1.87
CA GLY A 83 3.43 6.32 1.04
C GLY A 83 3.19 5.81 -0.38
N THR A 84 4.23 5.30 -1.06
CA THR A 84 4.08 4.76 -2.42
C THR A 84 3.20 3.51 -2.47
N LEU A 85 3.20 2.68 -1.43
CA LEU A 85 2.33 1.50 -1.36
C LEU A 85 0.86 1.90 -1.21
N LEU A 86 0.59 2.94 -0.39
CA LEU A 86 -0.74 3.52 -0.24
C LEU A 86 -1.20 4.19 -1.54
N TYR A 87 -0.33 4.96 -2.19
CA TYR A 87 -0.62 5.56 -3.48
C TYR A 87 -0.99 4.51 -4.54
N ALA A 88 -0.22 3.43 -4.65
CA ALA A 88 -0.54 2.34 -5.57
C ALA A 88 -1.92 1.72 -5.29
N LEU A 89 -2.35 1.67 -4.02
CA LEU A 89 -3.66 1.15 -3.62
C LEU A 89 -4.84 2.06 -4.00
N GLU A 90 -4.63 3.33 -4.35
CA GLU A 90 -5.69 4.25 -4.79
C GLU A 90 -6.37 3.79 -6.09
N PHE A 91 -5.69 2.97 -6.88
CA PHE A 91 -6.17 2.43 -8.14
C PHE A 91 -6.95 1.12 -8.01
N PHE A 92 -7.13 0.61 -6.78
CA PHE A 92 -7.75 -0.67 -6.51
C PHE A 92 -8.95 -0.58 -5.56
N ASP A 93 -9.81 -1.60 -5.59
CA ASP A 93 -10.85 -1.75 -4.56
C ASP A 93 -10.27 -2.39 -3.30
N VAL A 94 -10.10 -1.56 -2.26
CA VAL A 94 -9.55 -1.96 -0.96
C VAL A 94 -10.61 -2.18 0.12
N SER A 95 -11.90 -2.20 -0.23
CA SER A 95 -13.01 -2.33 0.71
C SER A 95 -12.90 -3.57 1.62
N THR A 96 -12.44 -4.70 1.08
CA THR A 96 -12.23 -5.94 1.86
C THR A 96 -11.04 -5.87 2.82
N HIS A 97 -10.15 -4.88 2.65
CA HIS A 97 -8.92 -4.70 3.43
C HIS A 97 -8.93 -3.45 4.32
N VAL A 98 -10.08 -2.80 4.51
CA VAL A 98 -10.21 -1.55 5.29
C VAL A 98 -9.60 -1.61 6.69
N VAL A 99 -9.64 -2.79 7.33
CA VAL A 99 -9.03 -3.04 8.65
C VAL A 99 -7.52 -2.79 8.64
N ALA A 100 -6.82 -3.17 7.56
CA ALA A 100 -5.39 -2.93 7.42
C ALA A 100 -5.05 -1.44 7.25
N LEU A 101 -5.96 -0.67 6.66
CA LEU A 101 -5.81 0.78 6.50
C LEU A 101 -5.98 1.48 7.85
N VAL A 102 -6.95 1.05 8.68
CA VAL A 102 -7.16 1.62 10.02
C VAL A 102 -5.93 1.48 10.92
N ASP A 103 -5.14 0.42 10.74
CA ASP A 103 -3.88 0.23 11.47
C ASP A 103 -2.87 1.36 11.21
N LEU A 104 -2.97 2.07 10.09
CA LEU A 104 -2.05 3.13 9.67
C LEU A 104 -2.50 4.55 10.04
N LEU A 105 -3.72 4.72 10.59
CA LEU A 105 -4.24 6.05 10.96
C LEU A 105 -3.41 6.75 12.05
N ASP A 106 -2.53 6.03 12.72
CA ASP A 106 -1.64 6.56 13.76
C ASP A 106 -0.15 6.45 13.40
N ASP A 107 0.17 6.17 12.14
CA ASP A 107 1.52 6.07 11.58
C ASP A 107 2.17 7.48 11.41
N THR A 108 3.11 7.60 10.48
CA THR A 108 3.64 8.87 9.98
C THR A 108 2.52 9.75 9.42
N PHE A 109 2.75 11.06 9.39
CA PHE A 109 1.75 12.02 8.90
C PHE A 109 1.24 11.65 7.49
N GLU A 110 2.15 11.40 6.55
CA GLU A 110 1.81 11.03 5.18
C GLU A 110 0.98 9.74 5.12
N ALA A 111 1.47 8.65 5.72
CA ALA A 111 0.80 7.36 5.69
C ALA A 111 -0.59 7.41 6.36
N SER A 112 -0.71 8.15 7.46
CA SER A 112 -1.99 8.32 8.16
C SER A 112 -3.04 9.06 7.31
N ARG A 113 -2.62 10.07 6.55
CA ARG A 113 -3.51 10.90 5.72
C ARG A 113 -3.93 10.17 4.46
N GLN A 114 -3.00 9.47 3.79
CA GLN A 114 -3.33 8.63 2.64
C GLN A 114 -4.21 7.45 3.03
N SER A 115 -3.94 6.81 4.17
CA SER A 115 -4.80 5.74 4.68
C SER A 115 -6.24 6.22 4.91
N TYR A 116 -6.40 7.39 5.55
CA TYR A 116 -7.71 8.01 5.73
C TYR A 116 -8.42 8.26 4.39
N GLN A 117 -7.70 8.80 3.40
CA GLN A 117 -8.26 9.03 2.07
C GLN A 117 -8.75 7.73 1.43
N LEU A 118 -7.94 6.66 1.44
CA LEU A 118 -8.35 5.35 0.94
C LEU A 118 -9.57 4.78 1.67
N ILE A 119 -9.65 4.93 2.99
CA ILE A 119 -10.83 4.49 3.76
C ILE A 119 -12.05 5.29 3.31
N SER A 120 -11.93 6.61 3.14
CA SER A 120 -13.04 7.47 2.75
C SER A 120 -13.60 7.14 1.36
N THR A 121 -12.78 6.63 0.43
CA THR A 121 -13.24 6.24 -0.91
C THR A 121 -13.98 4.90 -0.92
N VAL A 122 -13.79 4.06 0.11
CA VAL A 122 -14.43 2.73 0.22
C VAL A 122 -15.46 2.63 1.35
N GLN A 123 -15.67 3.70 2.13
CA GLN A 123 -16.52 3.68 3.32
C GLN A 123 -17.97 3.23 3.06
N ASP A 124 -18.49 3.48 1.86
CA ASP A 124 -19.85 3.10 1.45
C ASP A 124 -19.92 1.64 0.96
N LYS A 125 -18.77 1.01 0.68
CA LYS A 125 -18.68 -0.38 0.20
C LYS A 125 -18.45 -1.39 1.33
N ILE A 126 -18.06 -0.92 2.52
CA ILE A 126 -17.74 -1.80 3.66
C ILE A 126 -18.98 -2.19 4.45
N THR A 127 -19.00 -3.43 4.94
CA THR A 127 -20.12 -3.98 5.71
C THR A 127 -20.25 -3.33 7.09
N LYS A 128 -21.43 -3.44 7.71
CA LYS A 128 -21.62 -3.01 9.10
C LYS A 128 -20.63 -3.67 10.05
N ALA A 129 -20.36 -4.96 9.88
CA ALA A 129 -19.38 -5.69 10.69
C ALA A 129 -17.97 -5.07 10.56
N GLN A 130 -17.53 -4.74 9.34
CA GLN A 130 -16.26 -4.06 9.12
C GLN A 130 -16.23 -2.67 9.74
N LYS A 131 -17.29 -1.87 9.61
CA LYS A 131 -17.41 -0.56 10.28
C LYS A 131 -17.27 -0.71 11.80
N ASP A 132 -17.96 -1.68 12.39
CA ASP A 132 -17.93 -1.95 13.83
C ASP A 132 -16.52 -2.33 14.32
N MET A 133 -15.83 -3.21 13.58
CA MET A 133 -14.43 -3.58 13.84
C MET A 133 -13.50 -2.37 13.78
N CYS A 134 -13.61 -1.55 12.73
CA CYS A 134 -12.79 -0.36 12.54
C CYS A 134 -12.97 0.65 13.68
N ARG A 135 -14.23 0.93 14.08
CA ARG A 135 -14.52 1.80 15.23
C ARG A 135 -13.93 1.24 16.52
N GLN A 136 -13.99 -0.07 16.74
CA GLN A 136 -13.38 -0.70 17.92
C GLN A 136 -11.86 -0.51 17.94
N MET A 137 -11.20 -0.69 16.79
CA MET A 137 -9.75 -0.49 16.67
C MET A 137 -9.34 0.96 16.94
N ILE A 138 -10.05 1.92 16.36
CA ILE A 138 -9.77 3.35 16.60
C ILE A 138 -9.98 3.72 18.07
N ARG A 139 -11.05 3.23 18.71
CA ARG A 139 -11.28 3.44 20.15
C ARG A 139 -10.18 2.86 21.04
N ARG A 140 -9.63 1.69 20.67
CA ARG A 140 -8.46 1.12 21.37
C ARG A 140 -7.24 2.04 21.22
N LYS A 141 -6.90 2.47 20.00
CA LYS A 141 -5.81 3.42 19.75
C LYS A 141 -5.99 4.70 20.58
N LEU A 142 -7.21 5.26 20.63
CA LEU A 142 -7.52 6.47 21.41
C LEU A 142 -7.28 6.33 22.93
N ALA A 143 -7.35 5.12 23.49
CA ALA A 143 -7.05 4.89 24.90
C ALA A 143 -5.55 5.07 25.20
N ASP A 144 -4.70 4.79 24.22
CA ASP A 144 -3.24 4.78 24.36
C ASP A 144 -2.58 6.11 23.93
N TYR A 145 -3.26 6.92 23.11
CA TYR A 145 -2.67 8.15 22.56
C TYR A 145 -2.77 9.36 23.50
N LYS A 146 -1.59 9.83 23.95
CA LYS A 146 -1.40 11.08 24.72
C LYS A 146 -1.23 12.32 23.85
N ASN A 147 -0.85 12.16 22.57
CA ASN A 147 -0.66 13.28 21.65
C ASN A 147 -2.03 13.84 21.22
N LYS A 148 -2.30 15.11 21.55
CA LYS A 148 -3.58 15.77 21.25
C LYS A 148 -3.92 15.75 19.76
N TYR A 149 -2.99 16.14 18.90
CA TYR A 149 -3.22 16.18 17.45
C TYR A 149 -3.59 14.80 16.87
N LYS A 150 -2.84 13.74 17.25
CA LYS A 150 -3.17 12.38 16.81
C LYS A 150 -4.51 11.91 17.36
N ARG A 151 -4.83 12.28 18.59
CA ARG A 151 -6.13 11.96 19.20
C ARG A 151 -7.28 12.63 18.44
N ASP A 152 -7.15 13.92 18.14
CA ASP A 152 -8.17 14.68 17.40
C ASP A 152 -8.39 14.09 16.00
N PHE A 153 -7.31 13.72 15.31
CA PHE A 153 -7.40 13.04 14.01
C PHE A 153 -8.07 11.65 14.08
N LEU A 154 -7.76 10.86 15.11
CA LEU A 154 -8.41 9.56 15.31
C LEU A 154 -9.90 9.71 15.65
N LEU A 155 -10.30 10.77 16.36
CA LEU A 155 -11.70 11.09 16.60
C LEU A 155 -12.42 11.45 15.30
N GLU A 156 -11.83 12.32 14.46
CA GLU A 156 -12.33 12.64 13.12
C GLU A 156 -12.50 11.37 12.26
N SER A 157 -11.53 10.46 12.33
CA SER A 157 -11.56 9.19 11.59
C SER A 157 -12.71 8.25 11.98
N LEU A 158 -13.33 8.43 13.16
CA LEU A 158 -14.51 7.63 13.53
C LEU A 158 -15.73 7.97 12.66
N GLU A 159 -15.81 9.18 12.13
CA GLU A 159 -16.94 9.65 11.32
C GLU A 159 -17.07 8.88 10.01
N LEU A 160 -15.95 8.37 9.47
CA LEU A 160 -15.92 7.50 8.28
C LEU A 160 -16.66 6.17 8.46
N PHE A 161 -16.96 5.79 9.71
CA PHE A 161 -17.58 4.52 10.04
C PHE A 161 -18.95 4.67 10.68
N THR A 162 -19.59 5.84 10.53
CA THR A 162 -20.97 6.06 10.98
C THR A 162 -21.99 5.31 10.13
#